data_AF-A0A7V2Z2Y7-F1
#
_entry.id   AF-A0A7V2Z2Y7-F1
#
_cell.length_a   1.000
_cell.length_b   1.000
_cell.length_c   1.000
_cell.angle_alpha   90.00
_cell.angle_beta   90.00
_cell.angle_gamma   90.00
#
_symmetry.space_group_name_H-M   'P 1'
#
loop_
_entity.id
_entity.type
_entity.pdbx_description
1 polymer ?
#
loop_
_entity_poly.entity_id
_entity_poly.type
_entity_poly.pdbx_seq_one_letter_code
_entity_poly.pdbx_strand_id
1 'polypeptide(L)'
;MKIYRQVVALACALMLFAACASVKMTTNTNGLDLVSGKTNVKHVNGKASGLYLLWFPLITGNTDDPGMFMPAFLNDTVNLDAVAGMMTKGAKESGASAITDLTSSRSAMPVLPIPFVFMWYSVQMSGNIVK
;
A
#
# COMPACT_ATOMS: atom_id res chain seq x y z
N MET A 1 -36.08 2.19 0.11
CA MET A 1 -35.27 2.54 -1.09
C MET A 1 -34.42 3.81 -0.94
N LYS A 2 -34.92 4.92 -0.37
CA LYS A 2 -34.13 6.17 -0.17
C LYS A 2 -32.92 6.00 0.77
N ILE A 3 -33.08 5.29 1.89
CA ILE A 3 -32.01 5.05 2.87
C ILE A 3 -30.86 4.24 2.26
N TYR A 4 -31.16 3.20 1.47
CA TYR A 4 -30.15 2.39 0.80
C TYR A 4 -29.26 3.22 -0.16
N ARG A 5 -29.85 4.14 -0.94
CA ARG A 5 -29.10 5.06 -1.80
C ARG A 5 -28.15 5.99 -1.02
N GLN A 6 -28.58 6.48 0.13
CA GLN A 6 -27.76 7.36 0.98
C GLN A 6 -26.60 6.59 1.64
N VAL A 7 -26.86 5.35 2.09
CA VAL A 7 -25.82 4.48 2.67
C VAL A 7 -24.78 4.09 1.62
N VAL A 8 -25.20 3.73 0.40
CA VAL A 8 -24.27 3.43 -0.70
C VAL A 8 -23.43 4.65 -1.08
N ALA A 9 -24.05 5.84 -1.21
CA ALA A 9 -23.32 7.07 -1.53
C ALA A 9 -22.28 7.42 -0.45
N LEU A 10 -22.64 7.26 0.83
CA LEU A 10 -21.72 7.50 1.94
C LEU A 10 -20.58 6.48 1.98
N ALA A 11 -20.87 5.19 1.74
CA ALA A 11 -19.85 4.15 1.66
C ALA A 11 -18.87 4.41 0.50
N CYS A 12 -19.37 4.79 -0.68
CA CYS A 12 -18.56 5.20 -1.82
C CYS A 12 -17.67 6.40 -1.47
N ALA A 13 -18.21 7.42 -0.81
CA ALA A 13 -17.45 8.59 -0.39
C ALA A 13 -16.33 8.25 0.61
N LEU A 14 -16.60 7.38 1.59
CA LEU A 14 -15.60 6.94 2.58
C LEU A 14 -14.45 6.15 1.94
N MET A 15 -14.72 5.37 0.89
CA MET A 15 -13.68 4.64 0.16
C MET A 15 -12.71 5.56 -0.59
N LEU A 16 -13.14 6.77 -1.00
CA LEU A 16 -12.24 7.76 -1.62
C LEU A 16 -11.15 8.22 -0.64
N PHE A 17 -11.48 8.29 0.66
CA PHE A 17 -10.53 8.63 1.73
C PHE A 17 -9.71 7.44 2.22
N ALA A 18 -10.06 6.22 1.84
CA ALA A 18 -9.36 5.01 2.25
C ALA A 18 -8.21 4.64 1.30
N ALA A 19 -8.14 5.24 0.11
CA ALA A 19 -7.08 4.98 -0.86
C ALA A 19 -5.78 5.57 -0.34
N CYS A 20 -4.92 4.72 0.21
CA CYS A 20 -3.69 5.15 0.87
C CYS A 20 -2.48 4.40 0.34
N ALA A 21 -1.34 5.09 0.35
CA ALA A 21 -0.01 4.55 0.15
C ALA A 21 0.86 4.97 1.35
N SER A 22 1.63 4.02 1.89
CA SER A 22 2.46 4.27 3.07
C SER A 22 3.67 3.35 3.12
N VAL A 23 4.76 3.88 3.66
CA VAL A 23 5.94 3.12 4.07
C VAL A 23 6.07 3.27 5.58
N LYS A 24 6.14 2.15 6.29
CA LYS A 24 6.39 2.10 7.73
C LYS A 24 7.69 1.38 7.98
N MET A 25 8.46 1.88 8.94
CA MET A 25 9.71 1.27 9.37
C MET A 25 9.66 1.04 10.88
N THR A 26 10.22 -0.07 11.34
CA THR A 26 10.40 -0.34 12.77
C THR A 26 11.83 -0.78 13.05
N THR A 27 12.40 -0.25 14.13
CA THR A 27 13.67 -0.70 14.72
C THR A 27 13.45 -1.64 15.90
N ASN A 28 12.22 -1.75 16.40
CA ASN A 28 11.91 -2.61 17.53
C ASN A 28 11.73 -4.05 17.04
N THR A 29 12.77 -4.84 17.22
CA THR A 29 12.81 -6.27 16.87
C THR A 29 12.74 -7.17 18.10
N ASN A 30 12.40 -6.60 19.26
CA ASN A 30 12.40 -7.30 20.55
C ASN A 30 13.73 -8.03 20.85
N GLY A 31 14.86 -7.43 20.45
CA GLY A 31 16.20 -7.97 20.72
C GLY A 31 16.66 -9.07 19.75
N LEU A 32 15.93 -9.30 18.65
CA LEU A 32 16.31 -10.25 17.61
C LEU A 32 16.99 -9.57 16.43
N ASP A 33 18.00 -10.23 15.87
CA ASP A 33 18.55 -9.87 14.57
C ASP A 33 17.63 -10.41 13.47
N LEU A 34 17.15 -9.54 12.58
CA LEU A 34 16.27 -9.97 11.48
C LEU A 34 17.05 -10.49 10.26
N VAL A 35 18.38 -10.32 10.23
CA VAL A 35 19.25 -10.76 9.13
C VAL A 35 20.55 -11.29 9.72
N SER A 36 20.94 -12.50 9.33
CA SER A 36 22.17 -13.12 9.80
C SER A 36 23.41 -12.39 9.28
N GLY A 37 24.36 -12.06 10.16
CA GLY A 37 25.70 -11.62 9.76
C GLY A 37 25.78 -10.19 9.20
N LYS A 38 24.72 -9.38 9.31
CA LYS A 38 24.74 -7.96 8.98
C LYS A 38 24.15 -7.15 10.12
N THR A 39 24.60 -5.90 10.28
CA THR A 39 23.95 -4.96 11.18
C THR A 39 22.57 -4.63 10.62
N ASN A 40 21.53 -5.26 11.18
CA ASN A 40 20.16 -4.97 10.78
C ASN A 40 19.81 -3.55 11.15
N VAL A 41 19.29 -2.78 10.20
CA VAL A 41 19.00 -1.37 10.45
C VAL A 41 17.56 -1.24 10.90
N LYS A 42 16.60 -1.83 10.15
CA LYS A 42 15.13 -1.68 10.34
C LYS A 42 14.37 -2.79 9.59
N HIS A 43 13.16 -3.13 10.05
CA HIS A 43 12.15 -3.78 9.21
C HIS A 43 11.31 -2.73 8.48
N VAL A 44 10.95 -2.97 7.22
CA VAL A 44 10.15 -2.05 6.40
C VAL A 44 8.92 -2.74 5.83
N ASN A 45 7.80 -2.03 5.83
CA ASN A 45 6.54 -2.45 5.26
C ASN A 45 5.97 -1.34 4.38
N GLY A 46 5.78 -1.63 3.10
CA GLY A 46 5.09 -0.77 2.14
C GLY A 46 3.69 -1.30 1.88
N LYS A 47 2.71 -0.41 1.82
CA LYS A 47 1.33 -0.77 1.45
C LYS A 47 0.73 0.31 0.58
N ALA A 48 0.08 -0.11 -0.51
CA ALA A 48 -0.77 0.73 -1.34
C ALA A 48 -2.14 0.07 -1.52
N SER A 49 -3.19 0.88 -1.65
CA SER A 49 -4.57 0.41 -1.86
C SER A 49 -5.36 1.39 -2.72
N GLY A 50 -6.40 0.90 -3.38
CA GLY A 50 -7.18 1.73 -4.29
C GLY A 50 -8.43 1.05 -4.84
N LEU A 51 -9.31 1.89 -5.39
CA LEU A 51 -10.55 1.54 -6.04
C LEU A 51 -10.37 1.48 -7.56
N TYR A 52 -10.85 0.40 -8.15
CA TYR A 52 -10.79 0.11 -9.58
C TYR A 52 -12.20 -0.15 -10.12
N LEU A 53 -12.43 0.28 -11.36
CA LEU A 53 -13.57 -0.15 -12.18
C LEU A 53 -13.09 -1.30 -13.07
N LEU A 54 -13.47 -2.53 -12.74
CA LEU A 54 -12.94 -3.76 -13.32
C LEU A 54 -11.42 -3.85 -13.11
N TRP A 55 -10.65 -3.42 -14.10
CA TRP A 55 -9.18 -3.32 -14.10
C TRP A 55 -8.68 -1.88 -14.20
N PHE A 56 -9.56 -0.91 -14.44
CA PHE A 56 -9.19 0.48 -14.66
C PHE A 56 -9.06 1.21 -13.30
N PRO A 57 -7.90 1.78 -12.97
CA PRO A 57 -7.72 2.49 -11.71
C PRO A 57 -8.60 3.74 -11.70
N LEU A 58 -9.41 3.90 -10.65
CA LEU A 58 -10.15 5.15 -10.44
C LEU A 58 -9.37 6.05 -9.49
N ILE A 59 -9.08 5.52 -8.30
CA ILE A 59 -8.46 6.25 -7.19
C ILE A 59 -7.54 5.28 -6.46
N THR A 60 -6.27 5.63 -6.35
CA THR A 60 -5.24 4.79 -5.79
C THR A 60 -4.39 5.59 -4.80
N GLY A 61 -3.73 4.91 -3.86
CA GLY A 61 -2.79 5.58 -2.97
C GLY A 61 -1.61 6.16 -3.75
N ASN A 62 -1.18 7.39 -3.45
CA ASN A 62 -0.04 8.00 -4.15
C ASN A 62 1.29 7.42 -3.67
N THR A 63 1.93 6.57 -4.49
CA THR A 63 3.21 5.94 -4.19
C THR A 63 4.42 6.87 -4.39
N ASP A 64 4.27 7.98 -5.11
CA ASP A 64 5.33 8.97 -5.31
C ASP A 64 5.53 9.84 -4.05
N ASP A 65 4.41 10.14 -3.38
CA ASP A 65 4.31 10.90 -2.13
C ASP A 65 3.56 10.09 -1.04
N PRO A 66 4.19 9.03 -0.50
CA PRO A 66 3.58 8.19 0.53
C PRO A 66 3.33 8.97 1.82
N GLY A 67 2.16 8.75 2.44
CA GLY A 67 1.75 9.43 3.68
C GLY A 67 1.01 10.76 3.48
N MET A 68 0.92 11.28 2.25
CA MET A 68 -0.05 12.32 1.92
C MET A 68 -1.45 11.73 1.77
N PHE A 69 -2.45 12.51 2.21
CA PHE A 69 -3.87 12.17 2.03
C PHE A 69 -4.37 12.32 0.58
N MET A 70 -3.52 12.79 -0.35
CA MET A 70 -3.91 12.98 -1.74
C MET A 70 -3.78 11.67 -2.51
N PRO A 71 -4.90 11.09 -3.00
CA PRO A 71 -4.83 9.92 -3.85
C PRO A 71 -4.36 10.28 -5.25
N ALA A 72 -3.80 9.29 -5.95
CA ALA A 72 -3.59 9.37 -7.38
C ALA A 72 -4.90 9.02 -8.11
N PHE A 73 -5.30 9.87 -9.06
CA PHE A 73 -6.50 9.66 -9.87
C PHE A 73 -6.13 9.06 -11.21
N LEU A 74 -6.88 8.04 -11.64
CA LEU A 74 -6.72 7.41 -12.96
C LEU A 74 -5.32 6.86 -13.23
N ASN A 75 -4.53 6.61 -12.19
CA ASN A 75 -3.16 6.12 -12.27
C ASN A 75 -3.04 4.82 -11.48
N ASP A 76 -2.42 3.80 -12.09
CA ASP A 76 -2.24 2.51 -11.45
C ASP A 76 -0.98 2.53 -10.59
N THR A 77 -1.14 2.79 -9.30
CA THR A 77 -0.07 2.76 -8.30
C THR A 77 -0.19 1.56 -7.35
N VAL A 78 -1.26 0.75 -7.47
CA VAL A 78 -1.48 -0.45 -6.64
C VAL A 78 -0.94 -1.69 -7.36
N ASN A 79 0.34 -1.62 -7.71
CA ASN A 79 1.09 -2.71 -8.34
C ASN A 79 2.43 -2.92 -7.62
N LEU A 80 3.09 -4.05 -7.92
CA LEU A 80 4.32 -4.45 -7.25
C LEU A 80 5.47 -3.47 -7.50
N ASP A 81 5.60 -2.96 -8.73
CA ASP A 81 6.71 -2.07 -9.12
C ASP A 81 6.62 -0.71 -8.40
N ALA A 82 5.43 -0.12 -8.35
CA ALA A 82 5.18 1.13 -7.66
C ALA A 82 5.42 1.00 -6.15
N VAL A 83 4.93 -0.08 -5.52
CA VAL A 83 5.13 -0.31 -4.08
C VAL A 83 6.60 -0.65 -3.76
N ALA A 84 7.26 -1.44 -4.59
CA ALA A 84 8.69 -1.74 -4.45
C ALA A 84 9.54 -0.48 -4.62
N GLY A 85 9.23 0.36 -5.62
CA GLY A 85 9.89 1.64 -5.85
C GLY A 85 9.75 2.59 -4.66
N MET A 86 8.52 2.75 -4.16
CA MET A 86 8.20 3.52 -2.96
C MET A 86 8.97 3.01 -1.73
N MET A 87 8.97 1.69 -1.47
CA MET A 87 9.72 1.09 -0.37
C MET A 87 11.23 1.28 -0.51
N THR A 88 11.76 1.13 -1.73
CA THR A 88 13.19 1.26 -2.02
C THR A 88 13.65 2.70 -1.82
N LYS A 89 12.83 3.69 -2.25
CA LYS A 89 13.07 5.10 -2.01
C LYS A 89 13.15 5.40 -0.50
N GLY A 90 12.14 4.97 0.26
CA GLY A 90 12.15 5.13 1.72
C GLY A 90 13.34 4.43 2.39
N ALA A 91 13.68 3.21 1.97
CA ALA A 91 14.84 2.50 2.52
C ALA A 91 16.16 3.26 2.25
N LYS A 92 16.36 3.77 1.03
CA LYS A 92 17.54 4.58 0.68
C LYS A 92 17.62 5.86 1.53
N GLU A 93 16.51 6.56 1.72
CA GLU A 93 16.43 7.74 2.60
C GLU A 93 16.80 7.41 4.05
N SER A 94 16.59 6.17 4.49
CA SER A 94 17.00 5.69 5.82
C SER A 94 18.48 5.26 5.93
N GLY A 95 19.25 5.36 4.83
CA GLY A 95 20.68 5.00 4.78
C GLY A 95 20.97 3.53 4.46
N ALA A 96 20.00 2.81 3.90
CA ALA A 96 20.12 1.40 3.52
C ALA A 96 20.97 1.18 2.26
N SER A 97 21.61 0.01 2.18
CA SER A 97 22.24 -0.49 0.94
C SER A 97 21.40 -1.55 0.23
N ALA A 98 20.57 -2.31 0.97
CA ALA A 98 19.70 -3.33 0.41
C ALA A 98 18.44 -3.58 1.27
N ILE A 99 17.42 -4.15 0.63
CA ILE A 99 16.26 -4.78 1.28
C ILE A 99 16.37 -6.28 1.03
N THR A 100 16.28 -7.07 2.10
CA THR A 100 16.39 -8.54 2.12
C THR A 100 15.08 -9.15 2.60
N ASP A 101 14.89 -10.45 2.33
CA ASP A 101 13.68 -11.20 2.72
C ASP A 101 12.38 -10.53 2.27
N LEU A 102 12.39 -9.98 1.04
CA LEU A 102 11.26 -9.25 0.50
C LEU A 102 10.11 -10.23 0.21
N THR A 103 8.98 -10.01 0.87
CA THR A 103 7.73 -10.72 0.62
C THR A 103 6.68 -9.75 0.12
N SER A 104 5.80 -10.23 -0.76
CA SER A 104 4.73 -9.43 -1.35
C SER A 104 3.41 -10.18 -1.29
N SER A 105 2.33 -9.47 -1.01
CA SER A 105 0.97 -9.96 -1.14
C SER A 105 0.12 -8.96 -1.92
N ARG A 106 -0.78 -9.50 -2.74
CA ARG A 106 -1.80 -8.74 -3.45
C ARG A 106 -3.15 -9.31 -3.11
N SER A 107 -4.07 -8.46 -2.69
CA SER A 107 -5.45 -8.83 -2.37
C SER A 107 -6.43 -7.97 -3.14
N ALA A 108 -7.62 -8.53 -3.35
CA ALA A 108 -8.71 -7.89 -4.04
C ALA A 108 -10.01 -8.20 -3.31
N MET A 109 -10.86 -7.20 -3.10
CA MET A 109 -12.20 -7.38 -2.55
C MET A 109 -13.24 -6.68 -3.42
N PRO A 110 -14.36 -7.33 -3.75
CA PRO A 110 -15.44 -6.67 -4.47
C PRO A 110 -16.11 -5.63 -3.57
N VAL A 111 -16.44 -4.50 -4.15
CA VAL A 111 -17.11 -3.38 -3.49
C VAL A 111 -18.58 -3.38 -3.91
N LEU A 112 -19.49 -3.35 -2.94
CA LEU A 112 -20.93 -3.24 -3.17
C LEU A 112 -21.30 -1.87 -3.76
N PRO A 113 -22.36 -1.74 -4.58
CA PRO A 113 -23.49 -2.66 -4.72
C PRO A 113 -23.41 -3.64 -5.89
N ILE A 114 -22.49 -3.46 -6.84
CA ILE A 114 -22.35 -4.35 -8.01
C ILE A 114 -21.01 -5.10 -7.85
N PRO A 115 -21.04 -6.35 -7.32
CA PRO A 115 -19.82 -7.12 -7.15
C PRO A 115 -19.12 -7.32 -8.51
N PHE A 116 -17.80 -7.39 -8.49
CA PHE A 116 -16.92 -7.54 -9.66
C PHE A 116 -16.80 -6.31 -10.57
N VAL A 117 -17.70 -5.32 -10.49
CA VAL A 117 -17.55 -4.05 -11.25
C VAL A 117 -16.64 -3.08 -10.50
N PHE A 118 -16.88 -2.88 -9.20
CA PHE A 118 -15.98 -2.11 -8.36
C PHE A 118 -15.12 -3.06 -7.54
N MET A 119 -13.81 -2.92 -7.67
CA MET A 119 -12.84 -3.78 -7.02
C MET A 119 -11.91 -2.92 -6.20
N TRP A 120 -11.74 -3.27 -4.93
CA TRP A 120 -10.72 -2.67 -4.09
C TRP A 120 -9.49 -3.57 -4.11
N TYR A 121 -8.38 -3.04 -4.61
CA TYR A 121 -7.10 -3.74 -4.62
C TYR A 121 -6.20 -3.23 -3.52
N SER A 122 -5.33 -4.10 -3.03
CA SER A 122 -4.27 -3.74 -2.10
C SER A 122 -3.02 -4.55 -2.42
N VAL A 123 -1.88 -3.87 -2.39
CA VAL A 123 -0.55 -4.49 -2.47
C VAL A 123 0.18 -4.16 -1.18
N GLN A 124 0.76 -5.17 -0.56
CA GLN A 124 1.62 -5.02 0.60
C GLN A 124 2.94 -5.74 0.35
N MET A 125 4.03 -5.09 0.73
CA MET A 125 5.36 -5.65 0.64
C MET A 125 6.07 -5.44 1.98
N SER A 126 6.84 -6.43 2.42
CA SER A 126 7.57 -6.41 3.69
C SER A 126 8.98 -6.92 3.47
N GLY A 127 9.96 -6.37 4.18
CA GLY A 127 11.33 -6.86 4.11
C GLY A 127 12.22 -6.24 5.19
N ASN A 128 13.46 -6.71 5.25
CA ASN A 128 14.46 -6.28 6.20
C ASN A 128 15.48 -5.37 5.53
N ILE A 129 15.72 -4.20 6.11
CA ILE A 129 16.67 -3.21 5.61
C ILE A 129 18.04 -3.47 6.24
N VAL A 130 19.06 -3.57 5.39
CA VAL A 130 20.46 -3.72 5.79
C VAL A 130 21.32 -2.58 5.28
N LYS A 131 22.39 -2.30 6.03
CA LYS A 131 23.47 -1.40 5.61
C LYS A 131 24.64 -2.23 5.07
#